data_AF-A0A972VDB2-F1
#
_entry.id   AF-A0A972VDB2-F1
#
_cell.length_a   1.000
_cell.length_b   1.000
_cell.length_c   1.000
_cell.angle_alpha   90.00
_cell.angle_beta   90.00
_cell.angle_gamma   90.00
#
_symmetry.space_group_name_H-M   'P 1'
#
loop_
_entity.id
_entity.type
_entity.pdbx_description
1 polymer ?
#
loop_
_entity_poly.entity_id
_entity_poly.type
_entity_poly.pdbx_seq_one_letter_code
_entity_poly.pdbx_strand_id
1 'polypeptide(L)'
;MSGSIKANKITAKNVVKGVQVQGEVPEGLEKLKGLASACGGDIEASEINAENIVSGLQILSEKRPDSIEAFSEQLGELKALVERFKTAEPDAASQDVQEITEYLAKSETELGTSAPNASRISRWLQNINDVASNVNTNIVTFTAIATAAKTLAEAVAPLFG
;
A
#
# COMPACT_ATOMS: atom_id res chain seq x y z
N MET A 1 12.60 -24.02 -1.12
CA MET A 1 12.00 -24.74 0.02
C MET A 1 10.74 -23.99 0.39
N SER A 2 9.57 -24.60 0.27
CA SER A 2 8.32 -24.04 0.79
C SER A 2 8.19 -24.42 2.27
N GLY A 3 8.01 -23.44 3.14
CA GLY A 3 7.76 -23.67 4.57
C GLY A 3 6.27 -23.74 4.84
N SER A 4 5.77 -24.81 5.46
CA SER A 4 4.36 -24.92 5.88
C SER A 4 4.22 -24.61 7.36
N ILE A 5 3.20 -23.85 7.75
CA ILE A 5 2.83 -23.63 9.15
C ILE A 5 1.65 -24.54 9.46
N LYS A 6 1.85 -25.51 10.35
CA LYS A 6 0.77 -26.36 10.88
C LYS A 6 0.63 -26.12 12.38
N ALA A 7 -0.55 -25.72 12.82
CA ALA A 7 -0.85 -25.48 14.24
C ALA A 7 -2.28 -25.87 14.55
N ASN A 8 -2.61 -26.25 15.80
CA ASN A 8 -4.01 -26.50 16.15
C ASN A 8 -4.82 -25.19 16.24
N LYS A 9 -4.19 -24.11 16.70
CA LYS A 9 -4.77 -22.77 16.80
C LYS A 9 -3.72 -21.73 16.44
N ILE A 10 -4.11 -20.76 15.61
CA ILE A 10 -3.31 -19.58 15.28
C ILE A 10 -4.04 -18.35 15.84
N THR A 11 -3.33 -17.53 16.61
CA THR A 11 -3.81 -16.22 17.04
C THR A 11 -2.74 -15.19 16.73
N ALA A 12 -3.04 -14.30 15.79
CA ALA A 12 -2.08 -13.33 15.29
C ALA A 12 -2.81 -12.07 14.82
N LYS A 13 -2.15 -10.91 14.85
CA LYS A 13 -2.71 -9.70 14.25
C LYS A 13 -2.88 -9.86 12.72
N ASN A 14 -1.86 -10.44 12.07
CA ASN A 14 -1.87 -10.72 10.64
C ASN A 14 -1.39 -12.15 10.39
N VAL A 15 -2.05 -12.86 9.47
CA VAL A 15 -1.63 -14.17 8.95
C VAL A 15 -1.35 -14.02 7.46
N VAL A 16 -0.11 -14.24 7.04
CA VAL A 16 0.32 -14.06 5.66
C VAL A 16 0.69 -15.41 5.06
N LYS A 17 -0.09 -15.86 4.07
CA LYS A 17 0.26 -16.96 3.19
C LYS A 17 1.04 -16.39 2.00
N GLY A 18 2.34 -16.16 2.19
CA GLY A 18 3.22 -15.64 1.14
C GLY A 18 4.42 -14.87 1.68
N VAL A 19 4.75 -13.74 1.06
CA VAL A 19 5.92 -12.93 1.42
C VAL A 19 5.45 -11.68 2.15
N GLN A 20 6.02 -11.42 3.32
CA GLN A 20 5.83 -10.16 4.04
C GLN A 20 7.12 -9.36 3.93
N VAL A 21 7.01 -8.12 3.44
CA VAL A 21 8.13 -7.18 3.38
C VAL A 21 7.82 -6.03 4.32
N GLN A 22 8.76 -5.76 5.23
CA GLN A 22 8.71 -4.63 6.14
C GLN A 22 9.69 -3.57 5.64
N GLY A 23 9.22 -2.34 5.40
CA GLY A 23 10.02 -1.24 4.87
C GLY A 23 9.82 -0.97 3.37
N GLU A 24 10.75 -0.22 2.76
CA GLU A 24 10.68 0.17 1.35
C GLU A 24 10.52 -1.04 0.43
N VAL A 25 9.69 -0.87 -0.61
CA VAL A 25 9.52 -1.85 -1.68
C VAL A 25 10.87 -2.07 -2.37
N PRO A 26 11.49 -3.27 -2.29
CA PRO A 26 12.79 -3.49 -2.89
C PRO A 26 12.73 -3.31 -4.41
N GLU A 27 13.76 -2.70 -5.00
CA GLU A 27 13.97 -2.73 -6.45
C GLU A 27 14.07 -4.20 -6.90
N GLY A 28 12.99 -4.69 -7.52
CA GLY A 28 12.83 -6.12 -7.83
C GLY A 28 11.52 -6.75 -7.35
N LEU A 29 10.44 -5.97 -7.20
CA LEU A 29 9.09 -6.46 -6.88
C LEU A 29 8.67 -7.65 -7.78
N GLU A 30 9.08 -7.68 -9.06
CA GLU A 30 8.86 -8.81 -9.98
C GLU A 30 9.56 -10.11 -9.53
N LYS A 31 10.77 -10.02 -8.96
CA LYS A 31 11.46 -11.17 -8.34
C LYS A 31 10.74 -11.63 -7.07
N LEU A 32 10.13 -10.69 -6.33
CA LEU A 32 9.31 -11.00 -5.14
C LEU A 32 7.97 -11.64 -5.50
N LYS A 33 7.34 -11.30 -6.64
CA LYS A 33 6.17 -12.01 -7.18
C LYS A 33 6.51 -13.46 -7.53
N GLY A 34 7.65 -13.66 -8.18
CA GLY A 34 8.21 -14.99 -8.44
C GLY A 34 8.46 -15.78 -7.16
N LEU A 35 9.00 -15.13 -6.12
CA LEU A 35 9.17 -15.71 -4.79
C LEU A 35 7.86 -15.97 -4.06
N ALA A 36 6.88 -15.06 -4.06
CA ALA A 36 5.59 -15.26 -3.39
C ALA A 36 4.80 -16.42 -4.02
N SER A 37 4.89 -16.58 -5.34
CA SER A 37 4.31 -17.70 -6.07
C SER A 37 5.08 -19.01 -5.84
N ALA A 38 6.42 -18.95 -5.72
CA ALA A 38 7.29 -20.11 -5.52
C ALA A 38 7.44 -20.55 -4.05
N CYS A 39 7.22 -19.64 -3.09
CA CYS A 39 7.29 -19.85 -1.65
C CYS A 39 5.92 -20.11 -1.03
N GLY A 40 4.90 -20.43 -1.84
CA GLY A 40 3.56 -20.82 -1.40
C GLY A 40 3.61 -21.99 -0.41
N GLY A 41 3.69 -21.65 0.87
CA GLY A 41 3.57 -22.57 1.99
C GLY A 41 2.12 -22.67 2.42
N ASP A 42 1.69 -23.84 2.87
CA ASP A 42 0.35 -24.00 3.43
C ASP A 42 0.32 -23.61 4.90
N ILE A 43 -0.73 -22.88 5.28
CA ILE A 43 -1.10 -22.59 6.67
C ILE A 43 -2.31 -23.46 6.98
N GLU A 44 -2.11 -24.49 7.80
CA GLU A 44 -3.17 -25.38 8.27
C GLU A 44 -3.37 -25.16 9.77
N ALA A 45 -4.57 -24.75 10.16
CA ALA A 45 -5.00 -24.78 11.54
C ALA A 45 -6.49 -25.05 11.71
N SER A 46 -6.82 -25.73 12.81
CA SER A 46 -8.21 -26.04 13.18
C SER A 46 -8.97 -24.77 13.58
N GLU A 47 -8.27 -23.77 14.09
CA GLU A 47 -8.82 -22.44 14.41
C GLU A 47 -7.79 -21.35 14.04
N ILE A 48 -8.18 -20.38 13.20
CA ILE A 48 -7.39 -19.19 12.90
C ILE A 48 -8.17 -17.97 13.38
N ASN A 49 -7.60 -17.25 14.33
CA ASN A 49 -8.11 -16.00 14.86
C ASN A 49 -7.14 -14.89 14.50
N ALA A 50 -7.41 -14.17 13.40
CA ALA A 50 -6.58 -13.09 12.91
C ALA A 50 -7.40 -11.90 12.44
N GLU A 51 -6.90 -10.68 12.66
CA GLU A 51 -7.56 -9.47 12.16
C GLU A 51 -7.48 -9.41 10.64
N ASN A 52 -6.35 -9.81 10.05
CA ASN A 52 -6.17 -9.89 8.59
C ASN A 52 -5.54 -11.22 8.16
N ILE A 53 -6.09 -11.81 7.10
CA ILE A 53 -5.52 -12.98 6.42
C ILE A 53 -5.19 -12.56 4.99
N VAL A 54 -3.89 -12.56 4.64
CA VAL A 54 -3.39 -12.13 3.33
C VAL A 54 -2.79 -13.32 2.61
N SER A 55 -3.27 -13.60 1.39
CA SER A 55 -2.61 -14.55 0.49
C SER A 55 -1.83 -13.76 -0.56
N GLY A 56 -0.50 -13.89 -0.56
CA GLY A 56 0.39 -13.18 -1.49
C GLY A 56 1.43 -12.29 -0.81
N LEU A 57 1.60 -11.06 -1.32
CA LEU A 57 2.59 -10.10 -0.83
C LEU A 57 1.91 -9.10 0.12
N GLN A 58 2.38 -9.01 1.37
CA GLN A 58 2.01 -7.94 2.29
C GLN A 58 3.16 -6.94 2.39
N ILE A 59 2.92 -5.68 1.99
CA ILE A 59 3.87 -4.57 2.17
C ILE A 59 3.41 -3.77 3.38
N LEU A 60 4.23 -3.80 4.43
CA LEU A 60 4.01 -3.04 5.65
C LEU A 60 4.76 -1.71 5.55
N SER A 61 4.17 -0.71 4.88
CA SER A 61 4.56 0.69 5.09
C SER A 61 3.87 1.17 6.38
N GLU A 62 4.37 0.67 7.52
CA GLU A 62 3.72 0.78 8.83
C GLU A 62 3.98 2.10 9.56
N LYS A 63 4.91 2.94 9.09
CA LYS A 63 5.26 4.14 9.83
C LYS A 63 4.31 5.28 9.44
N ARG A 64 3.25 5.46 10.23
CA ARG A 64 2.43 6.68 10.17
C ARG A 64 3.35 7.90 10.31
N PRO A 65 3.26 8.90 9.43
CA PRO A 65 4.09 10.09 9.54
C PRO A 65 3.71 10.86 10.81
N ASP A 66 4.73 11.30 11.53
CA ASP A 66 4.64 12.04 12.80
C ASP A 66 5.02 13.52 12.68
N SER A 67 5.47 13.94 11.49
CA SER A 67 5.69 15.35 11.13
C SER A 67 5.22 15.66 9.71
N ILE A 68 5.13 16.95 9.38
CA ILE A 68 4.78 17.42 8.03
C ILE A 68 5.87 17.01 7.02
N GLU A 69 7.13 17.06 7.41
CA GLU A 69 8.26 16.63 6.58
C GLU A 69 8.17 15.13 6.26
N ALA A 70 7.94 14.30 7.29
CA ALA A 70 7.75 12.86 7.11
C ALA A 70 6.51 12.54 6.24
N PHE A 71 5.44 13.32 6.40
CA PHE A 71 4.26 13.21 5.55
C PHE A 71 4.57 13.54 4.09
N SER A 72 5.31 14.61 3.85
CA SER A 72 5.73 15.02 2.51
C SER A 72 6.65 13.99 1.85
N GLU A 73 7.57 13.41 2.61
CA GLU A 73 8.47 12.34 2.14
C GLU A 73 7.66 11.12 1.70
N GLN A 74 6.74 10.63 2.54
CA GLN A 74 5.90 9.49 2.22
C GLN A 74 4.92 9.75 1.07
N LEU A 75 4.42 10.99 0.93
CA LEU A 75 3.64 11.37 -0.25
C LEU A 75 4.48 11.31 -1.54
N GLY A 76 5.76 11.70 -1.44
CA GLY A 76 6.74 11.54 -2.52
C GLY A 76 7.04 10.08 -2.87
N GLU A 77 7.16 9.21 -1.87
CA GLU A 77 7.30 7.76 -2.06
C GLU A 77 6.09 7.16 -2.78
N LEU A 78 4.87 7.54 -2.37
CA LEU A 78 3.64 7.10 -3.02
C LEU A 78 3.60 7.52 -4.50
N LYS A 79 4.02 8.75 -4.80
CA LYS A 79 4.14 9.21 -6.18
C LYS A 79 5.19 8.44 -6.97
N ALA A 80 6.36 8.19 -6.39
CA ALA A 80 7.39 7.38 -7.03
C ALA A 80 6.88 5.96 -7.33
N LEU A 81 6.08 5.37 -6.44
CA LEU A 81 5.46 4.07 -6.65
C LEU A 81 4.51 4.07 -7.86
N VAL A 82 3.66 5.10 -7.99
CA VAL A 82 2.75 5.26 -9.14
C VAL A 82 3.53 5.48 -10.45
N GLU A 83 4.60 6.29 -10.44
CA GLU A 83 5.42 6.50 -11.65
C GLU A 83 6.20 5.24 -12.07
N ARG A 84 6.70 4.46 -11.11
CA ARG A 84 7.31 3.15 -11.39
C ARG A 84 6.31 2.20 -12.03
N PHE A 85 5.06 2.19 -11.56
CA PHE A 85 3.99 1.40 -12.17
C PHE A 85 3.72 1.83 -13.62
N LYS A 86 3.54 3.13 -13.87
CA LYS A 86 3.34 3.68 -15.22
C LYS A 86 4.48 3.31 -16.17
N THR A 87 5.71 3.32 -15.68
CA THR A 87 6.89 2.99 -16.49
C THR A 87 6.99 1.49 -16.78
N ALA A 88 6.65 0.65 -15.80
CA ALA A 88 6.69 -0.80 -15.94
C ALA A 88 5.56 -1.33 -16.84
N GLU A 89 4.42 -0.67 -16.83
CA GLU A 89 3.19 -1.09 -17.51
C GLU A 89 2.61 0.07 -18.34
N PRO A 90 3.33 0.56 -19.38
CA PRO A 90 2.92 1.74 -20.14
C PRO A 90 1.59 1.53 -20.87
N ASP A 91 1.31 0.30 -21.30
CA ASP A 91 0.06 -0.07 -21.96
C ASP A 91 -1.09 -0.32 -20.97
N ALA A 92 -0.78 -0.48 -19.68
CA ALA A 92 -1.77 -0.61 -18.60
C ALA A 92 -2.04 0.72 -17.89
N ALA A 93 -1.69 1.86 -18.52
CA ALA A 93 -2.06 3.19 -18.08
C ALA A 93 -3.58 3.41 -18.20
N SER A 94 -4.33 2.72 -17.34
CA SER A 94 -5.78 2.78 -17.25
C SER A 94 -6.23 4.16 -16.77
N GLN A 95 -7.51 4.45 -16.96
CA GLN A 95 -8.16 5.61 -16.38
C GLN A 95 -7.90 5.70 -14.87
N ASP A 96 -7.86 4.57 -14.15
CA ASP A 96 -7.59 4.52 -12.71
C ASP A 96 -6.22 5.11 -12.34
N VAL A 97 -5.18 4.81 -13.13
CA VAL A 97 -3.82 5.33 -12.91
C VAL A 97 -3.78 6.84 -13.13
N GLN A 98 -4.52 7.33 -14.13
CA GLN A 98 -4.65 8.77 -14.39
C GLN A 98 -5.36 9.45 -13.22
N GLU A 99 -6.47 8.88 -12.72
CA GLU A 99 -7.20 9.40 -11.57
C GLU A 99 -6.33 9.43 -10.30
N ILE A 100 -5.58 8.36 -10.01
CA ILE A 100 -4.63 8.32 -8.89
C ILE A 100 -3.57 9.42 -9.04
N THR A 101 -3.02 9.59 -10.24
CA THR A 101 -2.00 10.62 -10.53
C THR A 101 -2.58 12.02 -10.30
N GLU A 102 -3.81 12.28 -10.71
CA GLU A 102 -4.48 13.56 -10.48
C GLU A 102 -4.70 13.84 -9.00
N TYR A 103 -5.17 12.85 -8.22
CA TYR A 103 -5.38 13.02 -6.79
C TYR A 103 -4.07 13.23 -6.03
N LEU A 104 -2.98 12.60 -6.47
CA LEU A 104 -1.64 12.86 -5.94
C LEU A 104 -1.21 14.30 -6.20
N ALA A 105 -1.34 14.77 -7.44
CA ALA A 105 -0.99 16.15 -7.79
C ALA A 105 -1.82 17.18 -7.02
N LYS A 106 -3.12 16.92 -6.82
CA LYS A 106 -4.00 17.76 -5.99
C LYS A 106 -3.53 17.80 -4.53
N SER A 107 -3.14 16.65 -3.97
CA SER A 107 -2.62 16.54 -2.60
C SER A 107 -1.30 17.30 -2.42
N GLU A 108 -0.35 17.16 -3.35
CA GLU A 108 0.93 17.89 -3.34
C GLU A 108 0.70 19.40 -3.45
N THR A 109 -0.19 19.82 -4.33
CA THR A 109 -0.50 21.25 -4.54
C THR A 109 -1.04 21.89 -3.27
N GLU A 110 -1.96 21.23 -2.58
CA GLU A 110 -2.53 21.73 -1.32
C GLU A 110 -1.53 21.72 -0.17
N LEU A 111 -0.69 20.68 -0.09
CA LEU A 111 0.38 20.59 0.89
C LEU A 111 1.38 21.74 0.76
N GLY A 112 1.62 22.22 -0.46
CA GLY A 112 2.50 23.36 -0.75
C GLY A 112 1.89 24.74 -0.50
N THR A 113 0.63 24.84 -0.07
CA THR A 113 0.00 26.13 0.24
C THR A 113 0.49 26.68 1.58
N SER A 114 0.32 27.98 1.82
CA SER A 114 0.69 28.61 3.10
C SER A 114 -0.18 28.18 4.29
N ALA A 115 -1.34 27.57 4.02
CA ALA A 115 -2.25 27.05 5.03
C ALA A 115 -2.92 25.76 4.50
N PRO A 116 -2.21 24.62 4.49
CA PRO A 116 -2.72 23.37 3.91
C PRO A 116 -4.03 22.92 4.55
N ASN A 117 -5.03 22.59 3.73
CA ASN A 117 -6.30 22.08 4.23
C ASN A 117 -6.25 20.55 4.42
N ALA A 118 -6.11 20.15 5.68
CA ALA A 118 -6.11 18.76 6.12
C ALA A 118 -7.27 17.92 5.53
N SER A 119 -8.48 18.47 5.52
CA SER A 119 -9.67 17.76 5.03
C SER A 119 -9.63 17.52 3.52
N ARG A 120 -9.05 18.45 2.75
CA ARG A 120 -8.89 18.27 1.30
C ARG A 120 -7.84 17.22 0.98
N ILE A 121 -6.68 17.29 1.62
CA ILE A 121 -5.59 16.31 1.44
C ILE A 121 -6.08 14.91 1.81
N SER A 122 -6.71 14.76 2.98
CA SER A 122 -7.26 13.47 3.42
C SER A 122 -8.29 12.92 2.42
N ARG A 123 -9.17 13.77 1.87
CA ARG A 123 -10.17 13.36 0.87
C ARG A 123 -9.52 12.85 -0.41
N TRP A 124 -8.51 13.51 -0.95
CA TRP A 124 -7.85 13.03 -2.18
C TRP A 124 -7.08 11.72 -1.95
N LEU A 125 -6.46 11.56 -0.78
CA LEU A 125 -5.81 10.30 -0.40
C LEU A 125 -6.83 9.16 -0.22
N GLN A 126 -8.01 9.43 0.33
CA GLN A 126 -9.11 8.46 0.36
C GLN A 126 -9.55 8.08 -1.05
N ASN A 127 -9.68 9.04 -1.96
CA ASN A 127 -10.01 8.74 -3.35
C ASN A 127 -8.94 7.86 -4.02
N ILE A 128 -7.65 8.08 -3.75
CA ILE A 128 -6.58 7.20 -4.23
C ILE A 128 -6.76 5.78 -3.69
N ASN A 129 -7.05 5.63 -2.39
CA ASN A 129 -7.33 4.34 -1.79
C ASN A 129 -8.54 3.65 -2.46
N ASP A 130 -9.62 4.39 -2.71
CA ASP A 130 -10.84 3.84 -3.28
C ASP A 130 -10.65 3.40 -4.73
N VAL A 131 -10.00 4.23 -5.56
CA VAL A 131 -9.66 3.87 -6.94
C VAL A 131 -8.75 2.64 -6.92
N ALA A 132 -7.67 2.68 -6.15
CA ALA A 132 -6.70 1.59 -6.13
C ALA A 132 -7.27 0.28 -5.59
N SER A 133 -8.17 0.32 -4.60
CA SER A 133 -8.81 -0.88 -4.05
C SER A 133 -9.79 -1.55 -5.01
N ASN A 134 -10.30 -0.81 -6.00
CA ASN A 134 -11.25 -1.32 -6.99
C ASN A 134 -10.59 -1.86 -8.26
N VAL A 135 -9.28 -1.68 -8.43
CA VAL A 135 -8.57 -2.19 -9.62
C VAL A 135 -8.31 -3.69 -9.48
N ASN A 136 -8.85 -4.46 -10.43
CA ASN A 136 -8.72 -5.93 -10.45
C ASN A 136 -7.43 -6.42 -11.14
N THR A 137 -6.61 -5.50 -11.67
CA THR A 137 -5.38 -5.80 -12.41
C THR A 137 -4.15 -5.47 -11.56
N ASN A 138 -3.12 -6.32 -11.58
CA ASN A 138 -1.86 -6.13 -10.82
C ASN A 138 -2.10 -5.79 -9.33
N ILE A 139 -2.95 -6.61 -8.69
CA ILE A 139 -3.49 -6.46 -7.32
C ILE A 139 -2.42 -6.04 -6.30
N VAL A 140 -1.19 -6.53 -6.41
CA VAL A 140 -0.12 -6.23 -5.45
C VAL A 140 0.25 -4.75 -5.42
N THR A 141 0.50 -4.13 -6.59
CA THR A 141 0.90 -2.72 -6.65
C THR A 141 -0.25 -1.81 -6.24
N PHE A 142 -1.47 -2.10 -6.69
CA PHE A 142 -2.66 -1.34 -6.31
C PHE A 142 -3.01 -1.51 -4.83
N THR A 143 -2.79 -2.68 -4.24
CA THR A 143 -2.92 -2.88 -2.78
C THR A 143 -1.89 -2.04 -2.01
N ALA A 144 -0.66 -1.94 -2.51
CA ALA A 144 0.38 -1.10 -1.89
C ALA A 144 0.03 0.40 -1.97
N ILE A 145 -0.42 0.86 -3.14
CA ILE A 145 -0.90 2.24 -3.35
C ILE A 145 -2.09 2.54 -2.41
N ALA A 146 -3.08 1.64 -2.37
CA ALA A 146 -4.26 1.80 -1.51
C ALA A 146 -3.88 1.89 -0.03
N THR A 147 -3.03 0.97 0.43
CA THR A 147 -2.57 0.93 1.82
C THR A 147 -1.80 2.21 2.19
N ALA A 148 -0.86 2.64 1.35
CA ALA A 148 -0.09 3.85 1.60
C ALA A 148 -1.00 5.10 1.63
N ALA A 149 -1.92 5.22 0.67
CA ALA A 149 -2.84 6.34 0.61
C ALA A 149 -3.77 6.38 1.84
N LYS A 150 -4.27 5.23 2.30
CA LYS A 150 -5.05 5.13 3.54
C LYS A 150 -4.25 5.56 4.76
N THR A 151 -3.04 5.05 4.94
CA THR A 151 -2.15 5.43 6.06
C THR A 151 -1.90 6.93 6.10
N LEU A 152 -1.63 7.54 4.95
CA LEU A 152 -1.46 8.99 4.84
C LEU A 152 -2.77 9.73 5.17
N ALA A 153 -3.91 9.31 4.62
CA ALA A 153 -5.19 9.96 4.87
C ALA A 153 -5.55 10.03 6.36
N GLU A 154 -5.26 8.95 7.10
CA GLU A 154 -5.45 8.87 8.55
C GLU A 154 -4.45 9.74 9.32
N ALA A 155 -3.26 9.98 8.78
CA ALA A 155 -2.22 10.80 9.40
C ALA A 155 -2.36 12.30 9.20
N VAL A 156 -3.11 12.75 8.18
CA VAL A 156 -3.25 14.18 7.87
C VAL A 156 -3.87 14.98 9.02
N ALA A 157 -4.98 14.52 9.59
CA ALA A 157 -5.71 15.29 10.60
C ALA A 157 -4.85 15.73 11.82
N PRO A 158 -4.06 14.86 12.49
CA PRO A 158 -3.23 15.27 13.62
C PRO A 158 -2.02 16.14 13.26
N LEU A 159 -1.63 16.23 11.98
CA LEU A 159 -0.45 16.99 11.55
C LEU A 159 -0.77 18.45 11.18
N PHE A 160 -2.02 18.71 10.79
CA PHE A 160 -2.46 20.01 10.28
C PHE A 160 -3.66 20.59 11.06
N GLY A 161 -4.09 19.92 12.14
CA GLY A 161 -5.22 20.27 12.98
C GLY A 161 -4.83 20.86 14.33
#